data_AF-A0A535CK22-F1
#
_entry.id   AF-A0A535CK22-F1
#
_cell.length_a   1.000
_cell.length_b   1.000
_cell.length_c   1.000
_cell.angle_alpha   90.00
_cell.angle_beta   90.00
_cell.angle_gamma   90.00
#
_symmetry.space_group_name_H-M   'P 1'
#
loop_
_entity.id
_entity.type
_entity.pdbx_description
1 polymer ?
#
loop_
_entity_poly.entity_id
_entity_poly.type
_entity_poly.pdbx_seq_one_letter_code
_entity_poly.pdbx_strand_id
1 'polypeptide(L)'
;MPDLLRRVAVRTVAFAIAMALVVPLSARSATPIAPETRRLLAAASEPLPLLDRGPAGREASAALSLQEIGPSIGVETLQVPVVPTPGVVAPTVSFGTVATAAPPLAPIVVAPPVTGSTASGKATWYCCTSGWRGIAVVALPGPLGGQYDPPPAARYVTVCGDRCARLPVVDYCDCYWGTSAQKVADLSPEAWAAVSDANRSVVGVIPVTVHLGG
;
A
#
# COMPACT_ATOMS: atom_id res chain seq x y z
N MET A 1 -37.37 -35.90 23.87
CA MET A 1 -36.56 -35.23 22.82
C MET A 1 -36.86 -33.71 22.73
N PRO A 2 -36.40 -32.85 23.67
CA PRO A 2 -36.56 -31.38 23.53
C PRO A 2 -35.24 -30.62 23.31
N ASP A 3 -34.10 -31.24 23.59
CA ASP A 3 -32.83 -30.52 23.74
C ASP A 3 -32.09 -30.28 22.42
N LEU A 4 -32.35 -31.15 21.42
CA LEU A 4 -31.82 -31.02 20.06
C LEU A 4 -32.45 -29.85 19.30
N LEU A 5 -33.77 -29.68 19.38
CA LEU A 5 -34.47 -28.57 18.71
C LEU A 5 -34.05 -27.21 19.29
N ARG A 6 -33.83 -27.15 20.61
CA ARG A 6 -33.36 -25.94 21.28
C ARG A 6 -31.93 -25.58 20.87
N ARG A 7 -31.03 -26.56 20.75
CA ARG A 7 -29.64 -26.33 20.30
C ARG A 7 -29.56 -25.98 18.82
N VAL A 8 -30.43 -26.54 17.98
CA VAL A 8 -30.55 -26.16 16.57
C VAL A 8 -31.02 -24.71 16.47
N ALA A 9 -32.10 -24.34 17.17
CA ALA A 9 -32.63 -22.98 17.16
C ALA A 9 -31.60 -21.94 17.65
N VAL A 10 -30.86 -22.23 18.72
CA VAL A 10 -29.82 -21.31 19.23
C VAL A 10 -28.68 -21.15 18.24
N ARG A 11 -28.27 -22.23 17.56
CA ARG A 11 -27.20 -22.17 16.55
C ARG A 11 -27.64 -21.44 15.27
N THR A 12 -28.87 -21.63 14.79
CA THR A 12 -29.37 -20.86 13.65
C THR A 12 -29.51 -19.39 13.97
N VAL A 13 -29.98 -19.03 15.17
CA VAL A 13 -30.06 -17.63 15.60
C VAL A 13 -28.67 -17.01 15.72
N ALA A 14 -27.70 -17.70 16.35
CA ALA A 14 -26.34 -17.21 16.47
C ALA A 14 -25.65 -17.03 15.10
N PHE A 15 -25.87 -17.96 14.17
CA PHE A 15 -25.32 -17.89 12.82
C PHE A 15 -25.96 -16.77 11.99
N ALA A 16 -27.27 -16.56 12.13
CA ALA A 16 -27.98 -15.44 11.49
C ALA A 16 -27.51 -14.09 12.01
N ILE A 17 -27.26 -13.95 13.32
CA ILE A 17 -26.71 -12.73 13.93
C ILE A 17 -25.28 -12.48 13.44
N ALA A 18 -24.44 -13.51 13.38
CA ALA A 18 -23.07 -13.39 12.86
C ALA A 18 -23.06 -12.94 11.39
N MET A 19 -23.91 -13.52 10.54
CA MET A 19 -24.03 -13.10 9.13
C MET A 19 -24.59 -11.68 9.00
N ALA A 20 -25.60 -11.30 9.79
CA ALA A 20 -26.16 -9.96 9.80
C ALA A 20 -25.14 -8.88 10.23
N LEU A 21 -24.13 -9.24 11.02
CA LEU A 21 -23.04 -8.33 11.43
C LEU A 21 -21.92 -8.20 10.38
N VAL A 22 -21.72 -9.21 9.53
CA VAL A 22 -20.68 -9.20 8.48
C VAL A 22 -21.16 -8.53 7.18
N VAL A 23 -22.44 -8.67 6.84
CA VAL A 23 -23.03 -8.09 5.61
C VAL A 23 -22.95 -6.56 5.50
N PRO A 24 -23.12 -5.73 6.54
CA PRO A 24 -23.08 -4.27 6.38
C PRO A 24 -21.66 -3.71 6.18
N LEU A 25 -20.61 -4.50 6.37
CA LEU A 25 -19.22 -4.07 6.13
C LEU A 25 -18.84 -4.10 4.64
N SER A 26 -19.47 -4.97 3.85
CA SER A 26 -19.28 -5.04 2.39
C SER A 26 -20.11 -4.03 1.61
N ALA A 27 -21.12 -3.41 2.24
CA ALA A 27 -21.98 -2.40 1.62
C ALA A 27 -21.41 -0.97 1.73
N ARG A 28 -20.41 -0.72 2.59
CA ARG A 28 -19.82 0.61 2.80
C ARG A 28 -18.66 0.94 1.85
N SER A 29 -18.17 -0.01 1.05
CA SER A 29 -17.13 0.21 0.05
C SER A 29 -17.67 0.63 -1.33
N ALA A 30 -18.99 0.65 -1.51
CA ALA A 30 -19.65 1.19 -2.69
C ALA A 30 -20.37 2.50 -2.33
N THR A 31 -19.62 3.54 -1.94
CA THR A 31 -20.18 4.88 -1.93
C THR A 31 -20.52 5.26 -3.38
N PRO A 32 -21.74 5.74 -3.67
CA PRO A 32 -22.07 6.21 -5.00
C PRO A 32 -21.15 7.38 -5.37
N ILE A 33 -20.57 7.30 -6.57
CA ILE A 33 -19.76 8.33 -7.22
C ILE A 33 -20.49 9.69 -7.05
N ALA A 34 -19.83 10.63 -6.36
CA ALA A 34 -20.36 11.98 -6.17
C ALA A 34 -20.73 12.61 -7.53
N PRO A 35 -21.76 13.46 -7.61
CA PRO A 35 -22.16 14.09 -8.87
C PRO A 35 -21.03 14.91 -9.52
N GLU A 36 -20.06 15.37 -8.73
CA GLU A 36 -18.86 16.07 -9.20
C GLU A 36 -17.90 15.16 -9.98
N THR A 37 -17.72 13.89 -9.58
CA THR A 37 -16.88 12.94 -10.31
C THR A 37 -17.51 12.51 -11.64
N ARG A 38 -18.85 12.49 -11.74
CA ARG A 38 -19.55 12.33 -13.02
C ARG A 38 -19.36 13.52 -13.96
N ARG A 39 -19.37 14.75 -13.44
CA ARG A 39 -19.09 15.95 -14.25
C ARG A 39 -17.67 15.98 -14.79
N LEU A 40 -16.69 15.54 -14.00
CA LEU A 40 -15.30 15.45 -14.44
C LEU A 40 -15.08 14.36 -15.49
N LEU A 41 -15.74 13.20 -15.36
CA LEU A 41 -15.70 12.16 -16.40
C LEU A 41 -16.40 12.59 -17.69
N ALA A 42 -17.52 13.32 -17.59
CA ALA A 42 -18.23 13.86 -18.74
C ALA A 42 -17.40 14.94 -19.47
N ALA A 43 -16.74 15.83 -18.72
CA ALA A 43 -15.84 16.83 -19.29
C ALA A 43 -14.60 16.22 -19.96
N ALA A 44 -14.14 15.07 -19.48
CA ALA A 44 -13.04 14.32 -20.10
C ALA A 44 -13.47 13.55 -21.37
N SER A 45 -14.77 13.38 -21.59
CA SER A 45 -15.34 12.63 -22.73
C SER A 45 -15.81 13.53 -23.88
N GLU A 46 -15.73 14.85 -23.72
CA GLU A 46 -16.02 15.81 -24.79
C GLU A 46 -14.85 15.85 -25.79
N PRO A 47 -15.08 15.56 -27.09
CA PRO A 47 -14.06 15.72 -28.11
C PRO A 47 -13.74 17.21 -28.28
N LEU A 48 -12.53 17.62 -27.88
CA LEU A 48 -12.05 18.98 -28.05
C LEU A 48 -11.99 19.35 -29.56
N PRO A 49 -12.44 20.55 -29.96
CA PRO A 49 -12.31 20.99 -31.34
C PRO A 49 -10.84 21.14 -31.70
N LEU A 50 -10.46 20.53 -32.83
CA LEU A 50 -9.14 20.52 -33.42
C LEU A 50 -8.79 21.95 -33.88
N LEU A 51 -8.25 22.74 -32.96
CA LEU A 51 -7.65 24.04 -33.27
C LEU A 51 -6.28 23.81 -33.91
N ASP A 52 -6.25 24.11 -35.21
CA ASP A 52 -5.11 24.09 -36.10
C ASP A 52 -3.92 24.85 -35.47
N ARG A 53 -2.90 24.12 -35.02
CA ARG A 53 -1.63 24.68 -34.52
C ARG A 53 -0.57 24.37 -35.56
N GLY A 54 -0.01 25.44 -36.12
CA GLY A 54 0.89 25.44 -37.27
C GLY A 54 2.17 24.60 -37.17
N PRO A 55 3.03 24.66 -38.20
CA PRO A 55 3.81 23.51 -38.63
C PRO A 55 5.04 23.23 -37.75
N ALA A 56 5.14 21.94 -37.38
CA ALA A 56 6.33 21.10 -37.19
C ALA A 56 7.43 21.54 -36.21
N GLY A 57 7.71 20.67 -35.22
CA GLY A 57 9.00 20.69 -34.54
C GLY A 57 9.29 19.53 -33.57
N ARG A 58 8.30 18.97 -32.86
CA ARG A 58 8.61 17.99 -31.79
C ARG A 58 7.60 16.87 -31.52
N GLU A 59 6.49 16.79 -32.26
CA GLU A 59 5.42 15.81 -31.95
C GLU A 59 5.44 14.53 -32.81
N ALA A 60 6.31 14.44 -33.82
CA ALA A 60 6.41 13.25 -34.68
C ALA A 60 6.85 11.98 -33.91
N SER A 61 7.45 12.12 -32.73
CA SER A 61 7.92 10.97 -31.94
C SER A 61 6.84 10.30 -31.08
N ALA A 62 5.67 10.93 -30.90
CA ALA A 62 4.58 10.36 -30.08
C ALA A 62 3.51 9.62 -30.92
N ALA A 63 3.43 9.89 -32.23
CA ALA A 63 2.46 9.26 -33.12
C ALA A 63 2.86 7.85 -33.57
N LEU A 64 4.14 7.47 -33.46
CA LEU A 64 4.61 6.16 -33.90
C LEU A 64 4.34 5.01 -32.91
N SER A 65 3.83 5.29 -31.71
CA SER A 65 3.58 4.27 -30.68
C SER A 65 2.12 3.80 -30.59
N LEU A 66 1.20 4.45 -31.31
CA LEU A 66 -0.24 4.11 -31.30
C LEU A 66 -0.66 3.21 -32.48
N GLN A 67 0.26 2.93 -33.40
CA GLN A 67 -0.01 2.09 -34.57
C GLN A 67 0.42 0.62 -34.39
N GLU A 68 0.87 0.24 -33.19
CA GLU A 68 1.12 -1.16 -32.87
C GLU A 68 -0.21 -1.84 -32.53
N ILE A 69 -0.83 -2.35 -33.60
CA ILE A 69 -2.04 -3.14 -33.62
C ILE A 69 -1.84 -4.38 -32.72
N GLY A 70 -2.34 -4.32 -31.49
CA GLY A 70 -2.52 -5.50 -30.65
C GLY A 70 -3.65 -6.39 -31.23
N PRO A 71 -3.52 -7.73 -31.21
CA PRO A 71 -4.56 -8.62 -31.72
C PRO A 71 -5.85 -8.45 -30.90
N SER A 72 -7.00 -8.40 -31.59
CA SER A 72 -8.32 -8.31 -30.97
C SER A 72 -8.57 -9.48 -30.02
N ILE A 73 -8.81 -9.19 -28.75
CA ILE A 73 -9.20 -10.19 -27.74
C ILE A 73 -10.63 -10.66 -28.07
N GLY A 74 -10.79 -11.94 -28.43
CA GLY A 74 -12.08 -12.57 -28.64
C GLY A 74 -12.83 -12.80 -27.32
N VAL A 75 -14.16 -12.84 -27.37
CA VAL A 75 -15.00 -13.11 -26.20
C VAL A 75 -14.88 -14.58 -25.82
N GLU A 76 -14.18 -14.87 -24.72
CA GLU A 76 -14.04 -16.23 -24.20
C GLU A 76 -15.33 -16.67 -23.49
N THR A 77 -15.87 -17.82 -23.89
CA THR A 77 -17.10 -18.38 -23.30
C THR A 77 -16.71 -19.39 -22.22
N LEU A 78 -17.00 -19.07 -20.95
CA LEU A 78 -16.79 -19.95 -19.80
C LEU A 78 -17.74 -21.15 -19.85
N GLN A 79 -17.23 -22.36 -20.10
CA GLN A 79 -17.95 -23.60 -19.84
C GLN A 79 -17.58 -24.13 -18.44
N VAL A 80 -18.60 -24.35 -17.60
CA VAL A 80 -18.43 -24.89 -16.24
C VAL A 80 -18.33 -26.42 -16.30
N PRO A 81 -17.22 -27.05 -15.87
CA PRO A 81 -17.15 -28.51 -15.74
C PRO A 81 -17.86 -28.96 -14.46
N VAL A 82 -18.74 -29.95 -14.56
CA VAL A 82 -19.35 -30.61 -13.39
C VAL A 82 -18.39 -31.68 -12.88
N VAL A 83 -17.90 -31.51 -11.64
CA VAL A 83 -17.03 -32.48 -10.95
C VAL A 83 -17.85 -33.23 -9.90
N PRO A 84 -17.83 -34.59 -9.86
CA PRO A 84 -18.58 -35.36 -8.87
C PRO A 84 -17.92 -35.33 -7.48
N THR A 85 -18.75 -35.25 -6.44
CA THR A 85 -18.35 -35.10 -5.03
C THR A 85 -17.76 -36.41 -4.45
N PRO A 86 -16.54 -36.42 -3.88
CA PRO A 86 -16.01 -37.58 -3.15
C PRO A 86 -16.65 -37.74 -1.77
N GLY A 87 -16.88 -38.99 -1.34
CA GLY A 87 -17.48 -39.34 -0.04
C GLY A 87 -16.56 -39.07 1.16
N VAL A 88 -17.15 -38.56 2.25
CA VAL A 88 -16.42 -38.10 3.45
C VAL A 88 -16.42 -39.16 4.54
N VAL A 89 -15.24 -39.64 4.94
CA VAL A 89 -15.03 -40.37 6.21
C VAL A 89 -14.73 -39.34 7.30
N ALA A 90 -15.45 -39.40 8.43
CA ALA A 90 -15.27 -38.43 9.52
C ALA A 90 -14.03 -38.78 10.38
N PRO A 91 -13.09 -37.84 10.60
CA PRO A 91 -12.03 -38.02 11.58
C PRO A 91 -12.55 -37.71 13.00
N THR A 92 -12.18 -38.54 13.96
CA THR A 92 -12.44 -38.29 15.38
C THR A 92 -11.38 -37.35 15.94
N VAL A 93 -11.79 -36.18 16.44
CA VAL A 93 -10.90 -35.20 17.07
C VAL A 93 -11.31 -35.01 18.53
N SER A 94 -10.38 -35.27 19.45
CA SER A 94 -10.49 -34.93 20.86
C SER A 94 -9.74 -33.63 21.15
N PHE A 95 -10.38 -32.72 21.88
CA PHE A 95 -9.79 -31.44 22.28
C PHE A 95 -9.25 -31.53 23.70
N GLY A 96 -7.93 -31.49 23.86
CA GLY A 96 -7.29 -31.24 25.14
C GLY A 96 -7.31 -29.74 25.44
N THR A 97 -7.70 -29.35 26.65
CA THR A 97 -7.58 -27.97 27.13
C THR A 97 -6.10 -27.64 27.33
N VAL A 98 -5.54 -26.89 26.39
CA VAL A 98 -4.23 -26.24 26.54
C VAL A 98 -4.44 -24.95 27.31
N ALA A 99 -3.74 -24.79 28.43
CA ALA A 99 -3.72 -23.52 29.15
C ALA A 99 -3.22 -22.42 28.21
N THR A 100 -4.01 -21.36 28.05
CA THR A 100 -3.66 -20.18 27.27
C THR A 100 -2.42 -19.55 27.87
N ALA A 101 -1.25 -19.78 27.27
CA ALA A 101 -0.08 -18.98 27.54
C ALA A 101 -0.42 -17.52 27.19
N ALA A 102 -0.09 -16.60 28.10
CA ALA A 102 -0.25 -15.17 27.83
C ALA A 102 0.40 -14.84 26.47
N PRO A 103 -0.25 -14.03 25.62
CA PRO A 103 0.36 -13.61 24.37
C PRO A 103 1.73 -13.03 24.71
N PRO A 104 2.80 -13.38 23.96
CA PRO A 104 4.08 -12.72 24.15
C PRO A 104 3.82 -11.22 24.04
N LEU A 105 4.28 -10.46 25.04
CA LEU A 105 4.30 -9.01 24.96
C LEU A 105 4.86 -8.65 23.59
N ALA A 106 4.11 -7.87 22.80
CA ALA A 106 4.65 -7.32 21.57
C ALA A 106 6.02 -6.75 21.90
N PRO A 107 7.07 -7.08 21.13
CA PRO A 107 8.38 -6.51 21.40
C PRO A 107 8.18 -5.00 21.44
N ILE A 108 8.46 -4.40 22.60
CA ILE A 108 8.55 -2.96 22.69
C ILE A 108 9.64 -2.64 21.68
N VAL A 109 9.26 -2.00 20.56
CA VAL A 109 10.23 -1.45 19.60
C VAL A 109 10.85 -0.28 20.35
N VAL A 110 11.76 -0.61 21.26
CA VAL A 110 12.57 0.36 21.98
C VAL A 110 13.48 0.91 20.92
N ALA A 111 13.20 2.14 20.54
CA ALA A 111 14.15 3.00 19.89
C ALA A 111 15.55 2.83 20.52
N PRO A 112 16.58 2.38 19.80
CA PRO A 112 17.96 2.55 20.26
C PRO A 112 18.23 3.99 20.72
N PRO A 113 19.31 4.21 21.45
CA PRO A 113 19.82 5.56 21.60
C PRO A 113 20.15 6.09 20.19
N VAL A 114 19.62 7.25 19.80
CA VAL A 114 20.18 8.00 18.67
C VAL A 114 21.54 8.50 19.15
N THR A 115 22.59 7.69 19.05
CA THR A 115 23.95 8.14 19.33
C THR A 115 24.42 8.97 18.13
N GLY A 116 24.13 10.27 18.17
CA GLY A 116 24.62 11.24 17.19
C GLY A 116 23.56 11.69 16.19
N SER A 117 24.01 12.37 15.14
CA SER A 117 23.18 13.01 14.12
C SER A 117 22.85 12.11 12.93
N THR A 118 23.07 10.79 13.05
CA THR A 118 22.97 9.86 11.91
C THR A 118 22.31 8.54 12.26
N ALA A 119 21.56 7.97 11.33
CA ALA A 119 20.98 6.63 11.41
C ALA A 119 21.20 5.85 10.11
N SER A 120 21.91 4.71 10.17
CA SER A 120 22.18 3.85 9.00
C SER A 120 21.31 2.61 9.02
N GLY A 121 20.78 2.18 7.88
CA GLY A 121 19.92 1.01 7.80
C GLY A 121 19.41 0.78 6.39
N LYS A 122 18.22 0.20 6.28
CA LYS A 122 17.54 -0.03 5.01
C LYS A 122 16.49 1.05 4.77
N ALA A 123 16.32 1.46 3.52
CA ALA A 123 15.17 2.21 3.06
C ALA A 123 14.36 1.35 2.09
N THR A 124 13.03 1.43 2.21
CA THR A 124 12.12 0.96 1.16
C THR A 124 11.46 2.15 0.49
N TRP A 125 10.45 1.92 -0.35
CA TRP A 125 9.70 2.97 -1.01
C TRP A 125 8.23 2.89 -0.67
N TYR A 126 7.55 4.02 -0.79
CA TYR A 126 6.11 4.14 -0.63
C TYR A 126 5.53 5.00 -1.74
N CYS A 127 4.23 4.89 -2.00
CA CYS A 127 3.64 5.58 -3.15
C CYS A 127 3.77 7.10 -3.03
N CYS A 128 3.52 7.63 -1.83
CA CYS A 128 3.00 8.96 -1.68
C CYS A 128 2.58 9.33 -0.26
N THR A 129 2.77 10.61 0.08
CA THR A 129 2.09 11.32 1.16
C THR A 129 1.10 12.31 0.57
N SER A 130 -0.06 12.50 1.21
CA SER A 130 -1.05 13.50 0.79
C SER A 130 -0.41 14.89 0.68
N GLY A 131 -0.65 15.59 -0.44
CA GLY A 131 -0.08 16.92 -0.69
C GLY A 131 1.35 16.94 -1.26
N TRP A 132 2.05 15.80 -1.32
CA TRP A 132 3.46 15.70 -1.71
C TRP A 132 3.73 14.90 -3.00
N ARG A 133 2.69 14.64 -3.80
CA ARG A 133 2.81 13.82 -5.02
C ARG A 133 3.81 14.44 -6.01
N GLY A 134 4.71 13.61 -6.54
CA GLY A 134 5.71 14.03 -7.53
C GLY A 134 6.90 14.77 -6.94
N ILE A 135 7.07 14.74 -5.61
CA ILE A 135 8.15 15.42 -4.90
C ILE A 135 9.05 14.37 -4.23
N ALA A 136 10.36 14.62 -4.27
CA ALA A 136 11.33 13.83 -3.53
C ALA A 136 11.15 14.08 -2.02
N VAL A 137 10.55 13.13 -1.32
CA VAL A 137 10.22 13.24 0.11
C VAL A 137 10.56 11.95 0.86
N VAL A 138 10.74 12.04 2.17
CA VAL A 138 11.06 10.90 3.03
C VAL A 138 10.09 10.78 4.20
N ALA A 139 9.72 9.55 4.52
CA ALA A 139 9.03 9.17 5.73
C ALA A 139 10.03 8.52 6.69
N LEU A 140 9.99 8.89 7.97
CA LEU A 140 10.93 8.41 8.99
C LEU A 140 10.20 7.70 10.14
N PRO A 141 10.90 6.92 10.98
CA PRO A 141 10.40 6.52 12.28
C PRO A 141 10.08 7.75 13.16
N GLY A 142 9.05 7.66 13.99
CA GLY A 142 8.67 8.71 14.95
C GLY A 142 9.84 9.24 15.81
N PRO A 143 10.69 8.38 16.39
CA PRO A 143 11.88 8.81 17.14
C PRO A 143 12.92 9.58 16.32
N LEU A 144 12.96 9.40 15.00
CA LEU A 144 13.79 10.19 14.08
C LEU A 144 13.05 11.45 13.58
N GLY A 145 11.85 11.71 14.10
CA GLY A 145 10.97 12.83 13.81
C GLY A 145 10.09 12.64 12.58
N GLY A 146 9.76 11.39 12.24
CA GLY A 146 8.75 11.08 11.24
C GLY A 146 7.34 11.27 11.78
N GLN A 147 6.57 12.09 11.07
CA GLN A 147 5.20 12.45 11.35
C GLN A 147 4.64 13.10 10.09
N TYR A 148 3.33 13.04 9.89
CA TYR A 148 2.71 13.74 8.78
C TYR A 148 2.95 15.26 8.92
N ASP A 149 3.52 15.86 7.88
CA ASP A 149 3.76 17.31 7.77
C ASP A 149 3.18 17.81 6.44
N PRO A 150 2.11 18.64 6.45
CA PRO A 150 1.55 19.17 5.22
C PRO A 150 2.53 20.15 4.54
N PRO A 151 2.44 20.35 3.22
CA PRO A 151 3.24 21.37 2.55
C PRO A 151 2.96 22.78 3.11
N PRO A 152 3.98 23.64 3.31
CA PRO A 152 5.41 23.40 3.06
C PRO A 152 6.12 22.65 4.20
N ALA A 153 7.20 21.92 3.87
CA ALA A 153 7.94 21.13 4.86
C ALA A 153 8.63 22.00 5.92
N ALA A 154 8.46 21.61 7.18
CA ALA A 154 9.10 22.24 8.34
C ALA A 154 10.51 21.70 8.61
N ARG A 155 10.84 20.50 8.11
CA ARG A 155 12.10 19.82 8.41
C ARG A 155 12.68 19.08 7.22
N TYR A 156 14.01 19.05 7.16
CA TYR A 156 14.78 18.32 6.16
C TYR A 156 15.79 17.39 6.83
N VAL A 157 16.15 16.34 6.11
CA VAL A 157 17.27 15.44 6.42
C VAL A 157 18.07 15.17 5.16
N THR A 158 19.34 14.83 5.31
CA THR A 158 20.13 14.33 4.17
C THR A 158 20.09 12.80 4.18
N VAL A 159 19.63 12.19 3.09
CA VAL A 159 19.63 10.73 2.92
C VAL A 159 20.67 10.36 1.88
N CYS A 160 21.58 9.45 2.24
CA CYS A 160 22.65 8.96 1.39
C CYS A 160 22.46 7.47 1.10
N GLY A 161 22.27 7.13 -0.18
CA GLY A 161 22.41 5.79 -0.74
C GLY A 161 23.68 5.70 -1.57
N ASP A 162 23.55 5.48 -2.88
CA ASP A 162 24.65 5.64 -3.85
C ASP A 162 25.06 7.11 -4.01
N ARG A 163 24.09 8.00 -3.78
CA ARG A 163 24.23 9.46 -3.76
C ARG A 163 23.41 10.04 -2.61
N CYS A 164 23.71 11.29 -2.26
CA CYS A 164 23.04 12.00 -1.16
C CYS A 164 22.05 13.04 -1.69
N ALA A 165 20.87 13.13 -1.06
CA ALA A 165 19.88 14.15 -1.32
C ALA A 165 19.34 14.74 -0.01
N ARG A 166 19.11 16.05 0.01
CA ARG A 166 18.39 16.72 1.12
C ARG A 166 16.90 16.62 0.84
N LEU A 167 16.19 15.90 1.70
CA LEU A 167 14.79 15.53 1.53
C LEU A 167 13.95 16.10 2.67
N PRO A 168 12.76 16.66 2.40
CA PRO A 168 11.81 17.01 3.43
C PRO A 168 11.29 15.74 4.12
N VAL A 169 11.18 15.81 5.45
CA VAL A 169 10.53 14.76 6.26
C VAL A 169 9.06 15.09 6.33
N VAL A 170 8.21 14.27 5.71
CA VAL A 170 6.80 14.64 5.50
C VAL A 170 5.81 13.60 6.02
N ASP A 171 6.30 12.43 6.43
CA ASP A 171 5.44 11.36 6.90
C ASP A 171 6.11 10.49 7.95
N TYR A 172 5.29 9.64 8.54
CA TYR A 172 5.69 8.57 9.43
C TYR A 172 5.73 7.25 8.66
N CYS A 173 6.81 6.49 8.85
CA CYS A 173 6.82 5.07 8.52
C CYS A 173 6.85 4.24 9.81
N ASP A 174 6.13 3.11 9.81
CA ASP A 174 6.24 2.08 10.85
C ASP A 174 7.54 1.26 10.64
N CYS A 175 8.62 2.01 10.63
CA CYS A 175 9.98 1.57 10.46
C CYS A 175 10.51 1.04 11.80
N TYR A 176 11.21 -0.09 11.76
CA TYR A 176 11.81 -0.72 12.95
C TYR A 176 13.31 -0.48 12.98
N TRP A 177 13.83 -0.17 14.16
CA TRP A 177 15.25 0.13 14.34
C TRP A 177 15.79 -0.46 15.64
N GLY A 178 17.11 -0.68 15.69
CA GLY A 178 17.78 -1.39 16.79
C GLY A 178 18.08 -2.86 16.57
N THR A 179 17.90 -3.33 15.34
CA THR A 179 18.31 -4.67 14.92
C THR A 179 19.30 -4.56 13.78
N SER A 180 20.05 -5.63 13.51
CA SER A 180 20.94 -5.72 12.34
C SER A 180 20.21 -5.59 11.00
N ALA A 181 18.89 -5.70 10.98
CA ALA A 181 18.04 -5.59 9.80
C ALA A 181 17.24 -4.28 9.75
N GLN A 182 17.57 -3.28 10.56
CA GLN A 182 16.76 -2.07 10.72
C GLN A 182 16.37 -1.37 9.42
N LYS A 183 15.11 -0.95 9.36
CA LYS A 183 14.55 -0.09 8.32
C LYS A 183 14.43 1.31 8.91
N VAL A 184 15.09 2.30 8.29
CA VAL A 184 15.25 3.65 8.84
C VAL A 184 14.55 4.73 8.04
N ALA A 185 14.03 4.40 6.85
CA ALA A 185 13.30 5.34 6.01
C ALA A 185 12.36 4.64 5.02
N ASP A 186 11.34 5.37 4.57
CA ASP A 186 10.58 5.11 3.36
C ASP A 186 10.72 6.29 2.41
N LEU A 187 11.08 6.02 1.16
CA LEU A 187 11.36 7.03 0.14
C LEU A 187 10.20 7.13 -0.86
N SER A 188 9.85 8.35 -1.27
CA SER A 188 9.01 8.53 -2.46
C SER A 188 9.73 8.02 -3.71
N PRO A 189 9.01 7.75 -4.82
CA PRO A 189 9.60 7.40 -6.10
C PRO A 189 10.72 8.37 -6.54
N GLU A 190 10.51 9.66 -6.33
CA GLU A 190 11.44 10.74 -6.68
C GLU A 190 12.62 10.80 -5.71
N ALA A 191 12.39 10.56 -4.41
CA ALA A 191 13.47 10.48 -3.43
C ALA A 191 14.38 9.27 -3.67
N TRP A 192 13.80 8.11 -4.01
CA TRP A 192 14.56 6.93 -4.41
C TRP A 192 15.46 7.25 -5.59
N ALA A 193 14.88 7.83 -6.65
CA ALA A 193 15.63 8.29 -7.81
C ALA A 193 16.62 9.42 -7.49
N ALA A 194 16.50 10.13 -6.36
CA ALA A 194 17.47 11.13 -5.93
C ALA A 194 18.66 10.51 -5.18
N VAL A 195 18.53 9.31 -4.61
CA VAL A 195 19.56 8.69 -3.75
C VAL A 195 20.18 7.40 -4.32
N SER A 196 19.57 6.77 -5.33
CA SER A 196 20.05 5.51 -5.92
C SER A 196 19.62 5.35 -7.38
N ASP A 197 20.43 4.60 -8.14
CA ASP A 197 20.11 4.16 -9.51
C ASP A 197 19.45 2.77 -9.55
N ALA A 198 19.36 2.09 -8.41
CA ALA A 198 18.71 0.79 -8.32
C ALA A 198 17.24 0.88 -8.76
N ASN A 199 16.77 -0.08 -9.55
CA ASN A 199 15.37 -0.14 -9.93
C ASN A 199 14.50 -0.49 -8.71
N ARG A 200 13.72 0.48 -8.21
CA ARG A 200 12.87 0.32 -7.01
C ARG A 200 11.87 -0.83 -7.11
N SER A 201 11.37 -1.13 -8.30
CA SER A 201 10.37 -2.20 -8.52
C SER A 201 11.01 -3.59 -8.53
N VAL A 202 12.33 -3.67 -8.71
CA VAL A 202 13.07 -4.94 -8.72
C VAL A 202 13.69 -5.20 -7.35
N VAL A 203 14.40 -4.19 -6.80
CA VAL A 203 15.16 -4.37 -5.55
C VAL A 203 14.27 -4.16 -4.33
N GLY A 204 13.36 -3.17 -4.36
CA GLY A 204 12.42 -2.87 -3.29
C GLY A 204 13.03 -2.31 -1.99
N VAL A 205 14.32 -2.52 -1.76
CA VAL A 205 15.06 -2.07 -0.58
C VAL A 205 16.50 -1.67 -0.93
N ILE A 206 17.01 -0.59 -0.34
CA ILE A 206 18.42 -0.15 -0.50
C ILE A 206 19.04 0.17 0.86
N PRO A 207 20.35 -0.02 1.04
CA PRO A 207 21.04 0.51 2.22
C PRO A 207 21.11 2.04 2.14
N VAL A 208 20.91 2.71 3.27
CA VAL A 208 21.03 4.17 3.38
C VAL A 208 21.63 4.61 4.71
N THR A 209 22.13 5.83 4.73
CA THR A 209 22.41 6.60 5.96
C THR A 209 21.61 7.90 5.93
N VAL A 210 20.90 8.17 7.02
CA VAL A 210 20.11 9.41 7.23
C VAL A 210 20.89 10.32 8.18
N HIS A 211 21.12 11.56 7.77
CA HIS A 211 21.73 12.62 8.59
C HIS A 211 20.64 13.60 9.04
N LEU A 212 20.43 13.72 10.34
CA LEU A 212 19.31 14.41 10.98
C LEU A 212 19.53 15.91 11.22
N GLY A 213 20.75 16.42 11.01
CA GLY A 213 21.17 17.78 11.34
C GLY A 213 21.53 18.62 10.10
N GLY A 214 20.56 18.92 9.24
CA GLY A 214 20.74 19.75 8.04
C GLY A 214 19.61 20.72 7.79
#